data_AF-A0A7V9SC58-F1
#
_entry.id   AF-A0A7V9SC58-F1
#
_cell.length_a   1.000
_cell.length_b   1.000
_cell.length_c   1.000
_cell.angle_alpha   90.00
_cell.angle_beta   90.00
_cell.angle_gamma   90.00
#
_symmetry.space_group_name_H-M   'P 1'
#
loop_
_entity.id
_entity.type
_entity.pdbx_description
1 polymer ?
#
loop_
_entity_poly.entity_id
_entity_poly.type
_entity_poly.pdbx_seq_one_letter_code
_entity_poly.pdbx_strand_id
1 'polypeptide(L)'
;MPETEVEPDVGITEVVTSFDDRGADQSFEDGLPRSPNVAPTRPDLGPPAPGPQSTSQPGSGFGLIISVAISAVVFVLAIYATGSPTANPLPLAQTTNALFWTVGVVATLAAAAGAIFADRTASRARERGALDTHRVTTAWIVPVVSTATAIVLVATFHNTTMIVGGPLIAFLGNAGALLSRDLLDDVDEPAQRTAAAIHALVIHSVAFLALTAIYVNKMPAPVSAVLAGLAATLLALEALERAPVDEARGLVFALLAGGTVAAAVTPLRWWLTYGLIGGAVLFVVFYCAVGVIQTGIERRGFRPRDGIEYGLVPLAAFIVLAIAA
;
A
#
# COMPACT_ATOMS: atom_id res chain seq x y z
N MET A 1 -53.47 -12.70 18.63
CA MET A 1 -53.86 -11.31 18.96
C MET A 1 -53.17 -10.41 17.95
N PRO A 2 -53.92 -9.66 17.14
CA PRO A 2 -53.38 -8.70 16.18
C PRO A 2 -53.22 -7.31 16.81
N GLU A 3 -52.60 -6.39 16.07
CA GLU A 3 -52.49 -4.93 16.30
C GLU A 3 -51.43 -4.53 17.36
N THR A 4 -50.49 -3.64 17.08
CA THR A 4 -50.69 -2.28 16.54
C THR A 4 -49.44 -1.77 15.83
N GLU A 5 -49.65 -1.27 14.62
CA GLU A 5 -48.74 -0.51 13.78
C GLU A 5 -48.80 0.96 14.27
N VAL A 6 -47.66 1.57 14.58
CA VAL A 6 -47.58 2.99 14.97
C VAL A 6 -46.75 3.70 13.91
N GLU A 7 -47.46 4.41 13.06
CA GLU A 7 -46.98 5.36 12.06
C GLU A 7 -46.72 6.72 12.73
N PRO A 8 -45.50 7.29 12.66
CA PRO A 8 -45.28 8.67 13.05
C PRO A 8 -45.25 9.58 11.81
N ASP A 9 -46.40 10.22 11.63
CA ASP A 9 -46.66 11.63 11.37
C ASP A 9 -45.66 12.47 10.54
N VAL A 10 -46.24 13.06 9.50
CA VAL A 10 -45.64 13.89 8.46
C VAL A 10 -45.59 15.33 8.94
N GLY A 11 -44.40 15.80 9.34
CA GLY A 11 -44.13 17.20 9.62
C GLY A 11 -43.67 17.97 8.39
N ILE A 12 -44.61 18.36 7.51
CA ILE A 12 -44.37 19.36 6.46
C ILE A 12 -44.29 20.73 7.13
N THR A 13 -43.13 21.39 7.07
CA THR A 13 -42.99 22.80 7.49
C THR A 13 -42.96 23.68 6.24
N GLU A 14 -44.02 24.47 6.09
CA GLU A 14 -44.22 25.51 5.10
C GLU A 14 -43.28 26.72 5.29
N VAL A 15 -42.86 27.28 4.14
CA VAL A 15 -42.92 28.70 3.74
C VAL A 15 -42.30 29.76 4.67
N VAL A 16 -41.18 30.34 4.20
CA VAL A 16 -40.95 31.80 4.30
C VAL A 16 -40.47 32.33 2.95
N THR A 17 -41.35 33.08 2.28
CA THR A 17 -41.05 34.02 1.20
C THR A 17 -40.81 35.41 1.78
N SER A 18 -39.67 36.05 1.47
CA SER A 18 -39.40 37.49 1.63
C SER A 18 -38.03 37.78 1.01
N PHE A 19 -37.71 38.89 0.35
CA PHE A 19 -38.41 40.01 -0.24
C PHE A 19 -37.35 40.67 -1.15
N ASP A 20 -37.82 41.34 -2.19
CA ASP A 20 -37.09 42.13 -3.19
C ASP A 20 -36.11 43.15 -2.56
N ASP A 21 -34.91 43.33 -3.12
CA ASP A 21 -34.33 44.68 -3.19
C ASP A 21 -33.41 44.86 -4.41
N ARG A 22 -33.87 45.72 -5.30
CA ARG A 22 -33.18 46.28 -6.46
C ARG A 22 -32.33 47.45 -5.97
N GLY A 23 -31.04 47.22 -5.75
CA GLY A 23 -30.04 48.28 -5.57
C GLY A 23 -29.19 48.45 -6.83
N ALA A 24 -29.50 49.45 -7.62
CA ALA A 24 -28.72 49.88 -8.78
C ALA A 24 -27.44 50.60 -8.31
N ASP A 25 -26.27 50.02 -8.61
CA ASP A 25 -24.98 50.73 -8.63
C ASP A 25 -24.28 50.47 -9.96
N GLN A 26 -24.72 51.18 -10.99
CA GLN A 26 -23.92 51.43 -12.19
C GLN A 26 -22.91 52.52 -11.86
N SER A 27 -21.77 52.12 -11.32
CA SER A 27 -20.59 53.00 -11.26
C SER A 27 -19.84 52.94 -12.58
N PHE A 28 -19.70 54.12 -13.18
CA PHE A 28 -18.82 54.44 -14.29
C PHE A 28 -17.37 54.05 -13.95
N GLU A 29 -16.80 53.07 -14.66
CA GLU A 29 -15.35 52.99 -14.87
C GLU A 29 -15.03 53.38 -16.31
N ASP A 30 -14.81 54.68 -16.47
CA ASP A 30 -14.15 55.29 -17.61
C ASP A 30 -12.65 54.93 -17.60
N GLY A 31 -12.17 54.36 -18.69
CA GLY A 31 -10.89 54.80 -19.28
C GLY A 31 -9.58 54.28 -18.71
N LEU A 32 -9.41 52.98 -18.48
CA LEU A 32 -8.05 52.38 -18.46
C LEU A 32 -7.66 51.83 -19.85
N PRO A 33 -6.45 52.13 -20.35
CA PRO A 33 -5.99 51.63 -21.65
C PRO A 33 -5.92 50.11 -21.65
N ARG A 34 -6.74 49.48 -22.51
CA ARG A 34 -6.73 48.03 -22.74
C ARG A 34 -5.31 47.57 -23.09
N SER A 35 -4.80 46.61 -22.32
CA SER A 35 -3.58 45.88 -22.69
C SER A 35 -3.77 45.27 -24.09
N PRO A 36 -2.82 45.46 -25.02
CA PRO A 36 -2.95 45.10 -26.44
C PRO A 36 -2.92 43.59 -26.73
N ASN A 37 -3.23 42.74 -25.74
CA ASN A 37 -3.09 41.29 -25.85
C ASN A 37 -4.34 40.53 -25.37
N VAL A 38 -5.52 41.08 -25.63
CA VAL A 38 -6.78 40.35 -25.49
C VAL A 38 -7.22 39.95 -26.89
N ALA A 39 -7.15 38.65 -27.17
CA ALA A 39 -7.66 38.09 -28.42
C ALA A 39 -9.14 38.49 -28.59
N PRO A 40 -9.56 38.94 -29.78
CA PRO A 40 -10.94 39.37 -30.02
C PRO A 40 -11.90 38.21 -29.72
N THR A 41 -12.68 38.36 -28.65
CA THR A 41 -13.77 37.46 -28.30
C THR A 41 -14.87 37.63 -29.34
N ARG A 42 -15.06 36.60 -30.17
CA ARG A 42 -16.13 36.56 -31.18
C ARG A 42 -17.47 36.35 -30.47
N PRO A 43 -18.39 37.33 -30.43
CA PRO A 43 -19.60 37.27 -29.59
C PRO A 43 -20.65 36.22 -30.03
N ASP A 44 -20.51 35.66 -31.24
CA ASP A 44 -21.51 34.77 -31.87
C ASP A 44 -21.24 33.27 -31.71
N LEU A 45 -20.17 32.88 -31.03
CA LEU A 45 -19.97 31.49 -30.65
C LEU A 45 -20.49 31.37 -29.22
N GLY A 46 -21.58 30.62 -29.04
CA GLY A 46 -22.12 30.29 -27.71
C GLY A 46 -21.02 29.80 -26.75
N PRO A 47 -21.29 29.75 -25.43
CA PRO A 47 -20.27 29.45 -24.42
C PRO A 47 -19.42 28.29 -24.92
N PRO A 48 -18.08 28.48 -25.01
CA PRO A 48 -17.21 27.53 -25.69
C PRO A 48 -17.53 26.15 -25.14
N ALA A 49 -17.98 25.26 -26.04
CA ALA A 49 -18.21 23.87 -25.68
C ALA A 49 -16.97 23.44 -24.89
N PRO A 50 -17.12 22.92 -23.66
CA PRO A 50 -15.99 22.59 -22.80
C PRO A 50 -14.99 21.85 -23.67
N GLY A 51 -13.87 22.52 -23.98
CA GLY A 51 -12.86 21.89 -24.82
C GLY A 51 -12.51 20.57 -24.15
N PRO A 52 -12.17 19.51 -24.90
CA PRO A 52 -11.77 18.24 -24.31
C PRO A 52 -10.72 18.57 -23.26
N GLN A 53 -11.11 18.53 -21.99
CA GLN A 53 -10.24 18.88 -20.90
C GLN A 53 -9.11 17.89 -21.06
N SER A 54 -7.90 18.39 -21.30
CA SER A 54 -6.74 17.52 -21.44
C SER A 54 -6.75 16.65 -20.21
N THR A 55 -7.11 15.38 -20.38
CA THR A 55 -7.12 14.40 -19.32
C THR A 55 -5.74 14.49 -18.73
N SER A 56 -5.67 14.97 -17.50
CA SER A 56 -4.43 15.29 -16.80
C SER A 56 -3.47 14.14 -17.03
N GLN A 57 -2.33 14.44 -17.67
CA GLN A 57 -1.33 13.43 -18.01
C GLN A 57 -1.06 12.60 -16.74
N PRO A 58 -1.33 11.29 -16.75
CA PRO A 58 -1.35 10.51 -15.52
C PRO A 58 0.02 10.58 -14.85
N GLY A 59 0.01 10.87 -13.54
CA GLY A 59 1.22 10.86 -12.70
C GLY A 59 1.92 9.49 -12.68
N SER A 60 1.25 8.45 -13.19
CA SER A 60 1.70 7.06 -13.31
C SER A 60 3.10 6.90 -13.90
N GLY A 61 3.53 7.80 -14.80
CA GLY A 61 4.83 7.70 -15.46
C GLY A 61 6.02 7.74 -14.48
N PHE A 62 5.95 8.56 -13.44
CA PHE A 62 7.06 8.69 -12.49
C PHE A 62 7.22 7.46 -11.58
N GLY A 63 6.11 6.89 -11.10
CA GLY A 63 6.16 5.70 -10.25
C GLY A 63 6.76 4.50 -10.98
N LEU A 64 6.45 4.35 -12.28
CA LEU A 64 7.05 3.33 -13.13
C LEU A 64 8.55 3.54 -13.30
N ILE A 65 9.00 4.77 -13.59
CA ILE A 65 10.43 5.09 -13.75
C ILE A 65 11.22 4.74 -12.48
N ILE A 66 10.70 5.12 -11.30
CA ILE A 66 11.33 4.79 -10.01
C ILE A 66 11.42 3.28 -9.83
N SER A 67 10.33 2.55 -10.14
CA SER A 67 10.29 1.09 -10.02
C SER A 67 11.32 0.40 -10.91
N VAL A 68 11.50 0.87 -12.16
CA VAL A 68 12.53 0.37 -13.07
C VAL A 68 13.93 0.70 -12.55
N ALA A 69 14.17 1.91 -12.06
CA ALA A 69 15.46 2.32 -11.52
C ALA A 69 15.88 1.46 -10.31
N ILE A 70 14.96 1.25 -9.36
CA ILE A 70 15.22 0.39 -8.19
C ILE A 70 15.45 -1.05 -8.62
N SER A 71 14.65 -1.57 -9.57
CA SER A 71 14.85 -2.91 -10.12
C SER A 71 16.23 -3.08 -10.77
N ALA A 72 16.70 -2.09 -11.53
CA ALA A 72 18.02 -2.10 -12.13
C ALA A 72 19.15 -2.09 -11.08
N VAL A 73 19.00 -1.35 -9.98
CA VAL A 73 19.97 -1.38 -8.87
C VAL A 73 19.99 -2.76 -8.21
N VAL A 74 18.83 -3.37 -7.94
CA VAL A 74 18.74 -4.73 -7.40
C VAL A 74 19.34 -5.76 -8.37
N PHE A 75 19.23 -5.55 -9.68
CA PHE A 75 19.83 -6.42 -10.70
C PHE A 75 21.36 -6.41 -10.61
N VAL A 76 21.95 -5.22 -10.50
CA VAL A 76 23.40 -5.07 -10.28
C VAL A 76 23.83 -5.73 -8.98
N LEU A 77 23.07 -5.56 -7.90
CA LEU A 77 23.32 -6.24 -6.62
C LEU A 77 23.22 -7.77 -6.74
N ALA A 78 22.28 -8.27 -7.54
CA ALA A 78 22.11 -9.71 -7.76
C ALA A 78 23.27 -10.33 -8.53
N ILE A 79 23.78 -9.65 -9.56
CA ILE A 79 25.02 -10.06 -10.24
C ILE A 79 26.18 -10.06 -9.24
N TYR A 80 26.31 -8.99 -8.45
CA TYR A 80 27.37 -8.86 -7.46
C TYR A 80 27.36 -9.99 -6.41
N ALA A 81 26.18 -10.39 -5.94
CA ALA A 81 26.00 -11.45 -4.95
C ALA A 81 26.26 -12.88 -5.49
N THR A 82 26.47 -13.07 -6.80
CA THR A 82 26.83 -14.39 -7.36
C THR A 82 28.33 -14.71 -7.27
N GLY A 83 29.11 -13.85 -6.63
CA GLY A 83 30.54 -14.03 -6.42
C GLY A 83 30.93 -15.22 -5.54
N SER A 84 32.24 -15.47 -5.42
CA SER A 84 32.76 -16.59 -4.63
C SER A 84 32.40 -16.46 -3.15
N PRO A 85 31.91 -17.53 -2.49
CA PRO A 85 31.59 -17.52 -1.08
C PRO A 85 32.81 -17.23 -0.20
N THR A 86 32.60 -16.46 0.86
CA THR A 86 33.53 -16.24 1.97
C THR A 86 33.28 -17.27 3.08
N ALA A 87 34.18 -17.33 4.07
CA ALA A 87 34.07 -18.24 5.21
C ALA A 87 32.99 -17.85 6.26
N ASN A 88 32.05 -16.95 5.93
CA ASN A 88 31.05 -16.47 6.88
C ASN A 88 29.96 -17.53 7.16
N PRO A 89 29.63 -17.82 8.43
CA PRO A 89 28.60 -18.80 8.78
C PRO A 89 27.17 -18.33 8.49
N LEU A 90 26.93 -17.02 8.36
CA LEU A 90 25.59 -16.49 8.08
C LEU A 90 25.31 -16.52 6.57
N PRO A 91 24.21 -17.13 6.11
CA PRO A 91 23.88 -17.20 4.68
C PRO A 91 23.97 -15.84 4.01
N LEU A 92 23.25 -14.82 4.52
CA LEU A 92 23.24 -13.46 3.98
C LEU A 92 24.61 -12.77 3.82
N ALA A 93 25.64 -13.22 4.55
CA ALA A 93 26.97 -12.61 4.55
C ALA A 93 28.03 -13.48 3.84
N GLN A 94 27.63 -14.60 3.22
CA GLN A 94 28.57 -15.49 2.54
C GLN A 94 29.19 -14.84 1.31
N THR A 95 28.42 -14.20 0.43
CA THR A 95 28.98 -13.55 -0.78
C THR A 95 28.93 -12.02 -0.74
N THR A 96 28.30 -11.45 0.28
CA THR A 96 28.06 -10.01 0.36
C THR A 96 29.10 -9.33 1.25
N ASN A 97 29.32 -8.04 1.02
CA ASN A 97 30.23 -7.22 1.81
C ASN A 97 29.58 -5.87 2.19
N ALA A 98 30.34 -5.02 2.89
CA ALA A 98 29.84 -3.72 3.33
C ALA A 98 29.31 -2.83 2.18
N LEU A 99 29.91 -2.93 0.99
CA LEU A 99 29.47 -2.18 -0.19
C LEU A 99 28.07 -2.63 -0.64
N PHE A 100 27.84 -3.95 -0.73
CA PHE A 100 26.53 -4.51 -1.06
C PHE A 100 25.43 -3.97 -0.13
N TRP A 101 25.68 -4.03 1.19
CA TRP A 101 24.71 -3.56 2.19
C TRP A 101 24.50 -2.05 2.15
N THR A 102 25.56 -1.27 1.92
CA THR A 102 25.47 0.18 1.79
C THR A 102 24.60 0.56 0.59
N VAL A 103 24.86 -0.03 -0.58
CA VAL A 103 24.06 0.20 -1.79
C VAL A 103 22.62 -0.29 -1.59
N GLY A 104 22.41 -1.42 -0.92
CA GLY A 104 21.08 -1.93 -0.59
C GLY A 104 20.26 -1.00 0.30
N VAL A 105 20.88 -0.43 1.35
CA VAL A 105 20.24 0.57 2.20
C VAL A 105 19.88 1.81 1.40
N VAL A 106 20.81 2.33 0.60
CA VAL A 106 20.57 3.49 -0.27
C VAL A 106 19.43 3.24 -1.25
N ALA A 107 19.37 2.06 -1.88
CA ALA A 107 18.29 1.68 -2.79
C ALA A 107 16.94 1.62 -2.07
N THR A 108 16.90 1.06 -0.86
CA THR A 108 15.67 0.98 -0.06
C THR A 108 15.17 2.38 0.33
N LEU A 109 16.07 3.28 0.74
CA LEU A 109 15.72 4.68 1.04
C LEU A 109 15.28 5.44 -0.22
N ALA A 110 15.92 5.18 -1.36
CA ALA A 110 15.52 5.77 -2.64
C ALA A 110 14.12 5.31 -3.07
N ALA A 111 13.76 4.04 -2.84
CA ALA A 111 12.41 3.53 -3.07
C ALA A 111 11.38 4.26 -2.19
N ALA A 112 11.70 4.46 -0.90
CA ALA A 112 10.86 5.22 0.03
C ALA A 112 10.65 6.67 -0.46
N ALA A 113 11.74 7.37 -0.76
CA ALA A 113 11.72 8.77 -1.18
C ALA A 113 10.99 8.94 -2.52
N GLY A 114 11.20 8.01 -3.46
CA GLY A 114 10.52 7.98 -4.74
C GLY A 114 9.02 7.80 -4.58
N ALA A 115 8.59 6.90 -3.69
CA ALA A 115 7.17 6.69 -3.41
C ALA A 115 6.49 7.93 -2.80
N ILE A 116 7.13 8.55 -1.80
CA ILE A 116 6.65 9.81 -1.19
C ILE A 116 6.59 10.92 -2.22
N PHE A 117 7.59 11.01 -3.11
CA PHE A 117 7.61 12.01 -4.16
C PHE A 117 6.47 11.81 -5.15
N ALA A 118 6.25 10.58 -5.62
CA ALA A 118 5.16 10.23 -6.52
C ALA A 118 3.78 10.57 -5.91
N ASP A 119 3.58 10.19 -4.65
CA ASP A 119 2.36 10.48 -3.88
C ASP A 119 2.10 12.00 -3.76
N ARG A 120 3.12 12.79 -3.41
CA ARG A 120 3.02 14.26 -3.34
C ARG A 120 2.76 14.92 -4.69
N THR A 121 3.32 14.39 -5.77
CA THR A 121 3.05 14.93 -7.11
C THR A 121 1.63 14.66 -7.56
N ALA A 122 1.08 13.49 -7.20
CA ALA A 122 -0.32 13.15 -7.45
C ALA A 122 -1.27 14.03 -6.60
N SER A 123 -0.96 14.24 -5.32
CA SER A 123 -1.82 15.05 -4.42
C SER A 123 -1.88 16.52 -4.81
N ARG A 124 -0.76 17.14 -5.21
CA ARG A 124 -0.72 18.55 -5.67
C ARG A 124 -1.56 18.81 -6.92
N ALA A 125 -1.75 17.79 -7.76
CA ALA A 125 -2.66 17.91 -8.90
C ALA A 125 -4.13 18.06 -8.44
N ARG A 126 -4.47 17.52 -7.26
CA ARG A 126 -5.84 17.49 -6.69
C ARG A 126 -6.16 18.63 -5.73
N GLU A 127 -5.19 19.12 -4.97
CA GLU A 127 -5.37 20.24 -4.00
C GLU A 127 -5.90 21.54 -4.64
N ARG A 128 -5.96 21.64 -5.97
CA ARG A 128 -6.70 22.71 -6.66
C ARG A 128 -8.22 22.67 -6.42
N GLY A 129 -8.77 21.61 -5.82
CA GLY A 129 -10.22 21.42 -5.66
C GLY A 129 -10.77 21.18 -4.23
N ALA A 130 -9.96 20.77 -3.24
CA ALA A 130 -10.47 20.40 -1.92
C ALA A 130 -9.50 20.71 -0.77
N LEU A 131 -10.04 21.21 0.35
CA LEU A 131 -9.34 21.49 1.61
C LEU A 131 -9.02 20.16 2.31
N ASP A 132 -7.87 19.56 2.01
CA ASP A 132 -7.57 18.19 2.46
C ASP A 132 -6.85 18.12 3.82
N THR A 133 -7.28 17.16 4.62
CA THR A 133 -6.81 16.88 5.97
C THR A 133 -5.40 16.25 5.91
N HIS A 134 -4.47 16.68 6.77
CA HIS A 134 -3.12 16.09 6.84
C HIS A 134 -3.17 14.60 7.20
N ARG A 135 -3.14 13.73 6.19
CA ARG A 135 -3.03 12.28 6.35
C ARG A 135 -1.57 11.86 6.24
N VAL A 136 -1.08 11.05 7.18
CA VAL A 136 0.30 10.54 7.11
C VAL A 136 0.44 9.62 5.89
N THR A 137 1.40 9.93 5.01
CA THR A 137 1.65 9.14 3.81
C THR A 137 2.26 7.78 4.18
N THR A 138 1.52 6.70 3.93
CA THR A 138 2.02 5.31 4.08
C THR A 138 2.53 4.74 2.76
N ALA A 139 2.46 5.51 1.66
CA ALA A 139 2.83 5.11 0.31
C ALA A 139 4.26 4.54 0.17
N TRP A 140 5.16 4.85 1.11
CA TRP A 140 6.53 4.35 1.15
C TRP A 140 6.67 2.92 1.68
N ILE A 141 5.69 2.41 2.42
CA ILE A 141 5.82 1.16 3.18
C ILE A 141 6.08 -0.03 2.24
N VAL A 142 5.19 -0.26 1.26
CA VAL A 142 5.30 -1.42 0.37
C VAL A 142 6.57 -1.34 -0.50
N PRO A 143 6.92 -0.19 -1.12
CA PRO A 143 8.20 0.03 -1.78
C PRO A 143 9.42 -0.34 -0.93
N VAL A 144 9.46 0.11 0.32
CA VAL A 144 10.57 -0.15 1.24
C VAL A 144 10.65 -1.64 1.59
N VAL A 145 9.54 -2.23 2.03
CA VAL A 145 9.52 -3.63 2.46
C VAL A 145 9.82 -4.55 1.28
N SER A 146 9.28 -4.29 0.09
CA SER A 146 9.56 -5.05 -1.13
C SER A 146 11.03 -4.96 -1.54
N THR A 147 11.60 -3.75 -1.58
CA THR A 147 12.99 -3.54 -1.98
C THR A 147 13.96 -4.18 -0.99
N ALA A 148 13.74 -3.99 0.31
CA ALA A 148 14.52 -4.64 1.36
C ALA A 148 14.42 -6.18 1.26
N THR A 149 13.21 -6.70 1.03
CA THR A 149 12.97 -8.14 0.85
C THR A 149 13.74 -8.69 -0.35
N ALA A 150 13.71 -8.00 -1.49
CA ALA A 150 14.45 -8.39 -2.68
C ALA A 150 15.96 -8.44 -2.42
N ILE A 151 16.51 -7.42 -1.77
CA ILE A 151 17.93 -7.35 -1.42
C ILE A 151 18.33 -8.49 -0.48
N VAL A 152 17.52 -8.75 0.56
CA VAL A 152 17.77 -9.84 1.51
C VAL A 152 17.70 -11.20 0.80
N LEU A 153 16.69 -11.46 -0.04
CA LEU A 153 16.58 -12.72 -0.77
C LEU A 153 17.74 -12.95 -1.74
N VAL A 154 18.16 -11.89 -2.45
CA VAL A 154 19.36 -11.90 -3.29
C VAL A 154 20.60 -12.29 -2.47
N ALA A 155 20.78 -11.65 -1.31
CA ALA A 155 21.85 -11.95 -0.38
C ALA A 155 21.76 -13.34 0.26
N THR A 156 20.58 -13.96 0.31
CA THR A 156 20.42 -15.28 0.95
C THR A 156 20.68 -16.42 -0.02
N PHE A 157 20.15 -16.34 -1.24
CA PHE A 157 20.11 -17.50 -2.15
C PHE A 157 21.28 -17.59 -3.12
N HIS A 158 21.96 -16.49 -3.44
CA HIS A 158 23.19 -16.47 -4.28
C HIS A 158 23.12 -17.25 -5.60
N ASN A 159 21.94 -17.47 -6.13
CA ASN A 159 21.71 -18.31 -7.30
C ASN A 159 21.40 -17.43 -8.51
N THR A 160 21.74 -17.89 -9.71
CA THR A 160 21.36 -17.32 -11.01
C THR A 160 19.87 -17.00 -11.09
N THR A 161 19.00 -17.76 -10.41
CA THR A 161 17.56 -17.45 -10.33
C THR A 161 17.28 -16.08 -9.71
N MET A 162 18.09 -15.64 -8.74
CA MET A 162 17.94 -14.32 -8.10
C MET A 162 18.43 -13.15 -8.95
N ILE A 163 19.19 -13.40 -10.01
CA ILE A 163 19.52 -12.37 -11.02
C ILE A 163 18.23 -11.83 -11.66
N VAL A 164 17.24 -12.69 -11.88
CA VAL A 164 15.93 -12.29 -12.41
C VAL A 164 14.93 -12.08 -11.27
N GLY A 165 14.93 -12.97 -10.27
CA GLY A 165 13.97 -12.96 -9.17
C GLY A 165 14.03 -11.71 -8.30
N GLY A 166 15.22 -11.28 -7.87
CA GLY A 166 15.38 -10.08 -7.03
C GLY A 166 14.81 -8.81 -7.68
N PRO A 167 15.26 -8.45 -8.90
CA PRO A 167 14.76 -7.28 -9.63
C PRO A 167 13.26 -7.34 -9.90
N LEU A 168 12.72 -8.53 -10.20
CA LEU A 168 11.30 -8.72 -10.44
C LEU A 168 10.49 -8.47 -9.16
N ILE A 169 10.94 -8.98 -8.00
CA ILE A 169 10.29 -8.74 -6.71
C ILE A 169 10.27 -7.23 -6.39
N ALA A 170 11.41 -6.56 -6.54
CA ALA A 170 11.51 -5.12 -6.32
C ALA A 170 10.62 -4.33 -7.29
N PHE A 171 10.63 -4.68 -8.58
CA PHE A 171 9.78 -4.02 -9.57
C PHE A 171 8.30 -4.19 -9.26
N LEU A 172 7.84 -5.43 -9.04
CA LEU A 172 6.42 -5.72 -8.81
C LEU A 172 5.90 -5.08 -7.51
N GLY A 173 6.70 -5.06 -6.44
CA GLY A 173 6.28 -4.41 -5.20
C GLY A 173 6.24 -2.89 -5.32
N ASN A 174 7.24 -2.27 -5.95
CA ASN A 174 7.24 -0.82 -6.18
C ASN A 174 6.14 -0.39 -7.17
N ALA A 175 6.10 -1.01 -8.35
CA ALA A 175 5.15 -0.65 -9.41
C ALA A 175 3.72 -1.02 -9.00
N GLY A 176 3.51 -2.19 -8.41
CA GLY A 176 2.20 -2.62 -7.94
C GLY A 176 1.63 -1.70 -6.86
N ALA A 177 2.45 -1.26 -5.90
CA ALA A 177 2.02 -0.30 -4.88
C ALA A 177 1.64 1.05 -5.48
N LEU A 178 2.50 1.63 -6.32
CA LEU A 178 2.28 2.96 -6.88
C LEU A 178 1.14 2.98 -7.91
N LEU A 179 1.07 1.97 -8.78
CA LEU A 179 0.02 1.86 -9.80
C LEU A 179 -1.33 1.56 -9.17
N SER A 180 -1.39 0.71 -8.14
CA SER A 180 -2.67 0.47 -7.46
C SER A 180 -3.19 1.71 -6.76
N ARG A 181 -2.33 2.52 -6.13
CA ARG A 181 -2.73 3.81 -5.55
C ARG A 181 -3.27 4.76 -6.62
N ASP A 182 -2.57 4.88 -7.75
CA ASP A 182 -3.01 5.73 -8.87
C ASP A 182 -4.38 5.30 -9.43
N LEU A 183 -4.58 4.00 -9.67
CA LEU A 183 -5.86 3.46 -10.17
C LEU A 183 -7.00 3.57 -9.16
N LEU A 184 -6.69 3.51 -7.87
CA LEU A 184 -7.68 3.58 -6.80
C LEU A 184 -8.32 4.94 -6.64
N ASP A 185 -7.72 5.93 -7.27
CA ASP A 185 -8.19 7.30 -7.29
C ASP A 185 -8.92 7.67 -8.60
N ASP A 186 -9.08 6.70 -9.50
CA ASP A 186 -9.90 6.86 -10.70
C ASP A 186 -11.40 6.83 -10.34
N VAL A 187 -12.22 7.50 -11.14
CA VAL A 187 -13.65 7.76 -10.83
C VAL A 187 -14.53 6.52 -11.04
N ASP A 188 -14.02 5.52 -11.77
CA ASP A 188 -14.78 4.34 -12.13
C ASP A 188 -14.80 3.28 -11.00
N GLU A 189 -15.99 3.02 -10.45
CA GLU A 189 -16.29 1.95 -9.48
C GLU A 189 -15.67 0.57 -9.84
N PRO A 190 -15.75 0.06 -11.09
CA PRO A 190 -15.08 -1.21 -11.42
C PRO A 190 -13.56 -1.12 -11.34
N ALA A 191 -12.96 0.01 -11.75
CA ALA A 191 -11.52 0.23 -11.67
C ALA A 191 -11.05 0.27 -10.21
N GLN A 192 -11.84 0.86 -9.32
CA GLN A 192 -11.55 0.92 -7.90
C GLN A 192 -11.54 -0.48 -7.23
N ARG A 193 -12.48 -1.36 -7.59
CA ARG A 193 -12.49 -2.74 -7.06
C ARG A 193 -11.28 -3.54 -7.51
N THR A 194 -10.93 -3.45 -8.80
CA THR A 194 -9.71 -4.07 -9.34
C THR A 194 -8.47 -3.48 -8.69
N ALA A 195 -8.46 -2.15 -8.51
CA ALA A 195 -7.55 -1.36 -7.70
C ALA A 195 -7.20 -2.01 -6.36
N ALA A 196 -8.23 -2.15 -5.53
CA ALA A 196 -8.13 -2.67 -4.18
C ALA A 196 -7.66 -4.12 -4.18
N ALA A 197 -8.14 -4.94 -5.12
CA ALA A 197 -7.72 -6.33 -5.25
C ALA A 197 -6.23 -6.45 -5.62
N ILE A 198 -5.74 -5.65 -6.57
CA ILE A 198 -4.32 -5.60 -6.95
C ILE A 198 -3.47 -5.15 -5.76
N HIS A 199 -3.89 -4.08 -5.08
CA HIS A 199 -3.19 -3.56 -3.91
C HIS A 199 -3.07 -4.62 -2.80
N ALA A 200 -4.17 -5.28 -2.46
CA ALA A 200 -4.19 -6.36 -1.49
C ALA A 200 -3.29 -7.53 -1.93
N LEU A 201 -3.35 -7.94 -3.20
CA LEU A 201 -2.50 -9.00 -3.73
C LEU A 201 -1.02 -8.65 -3.62
N VAL A 202 -0.64 -7.41 -3.92
CA VAL A 202 0.74 -6.92 -3.80
C VAL A 202 1.20 -6.95 -2.34
N ILE A 203 0.41 -6.41 -1.40
CA ILE A 203 0.75 -6.42 0.04
C ILE A 203 0.97 -7.85 0.53
N HIS A 204 0.06 -8.77 0.22
CA HIS A 204 0.17 -10.16 0.67
C HIS A 204 1.34 -10.89 0.03
N SER A 205 1.61 -10.64 -1.26
CA SER A 205 2.79 -11.19 -1.95
C SER A 205 4.09 -10.70 -1.31
N VAL A 206 4.18 -9.40 -1.02
CA VAL A 206 5.35 -8.81 -0.34
C VAL A 206 5.47 -9.33 1.09
N ALA A 207 4.36 -9.49 1.83
CA ALA A 207 4.36 -10.06 3.18
C ALA A 207 4.91 -11.49 3.18
N PHE A 208 4.43 -12.34 2.26
CA PHE A 208 4.89 -13.71 2.12
C PHE A 208 6.40 -13.78 1.85
N LEU A 209 6.89 -12.96 0.92
CA LEU A 209 8.31 -12.93 0.56
C LEU A 209 9.17 -12.37 1.70
N ALA A 210 8.73 -11.31 2.38
CA ALA A 210 9.45 -10.70 3.49
C ALA A 210 9.60 -11.67 4.67
N LEU A 211 8.50 -12.34 5.05
CA LEU A 211 8.49 -13.30 6.14
C LEU A 211 9.30 -14.56 5.80
N THR A 212 9.24 -15.01 4.54
CA THR A 212 10.14 -16.05 4.01
C THR A 212 11.60 -15.64 4.14
N ALA A 213 11.95 -14.43 3.69
CA ALA A 213 13.32 -13.93 3.73
C ALA A 213 13.86 -13.89 5.17
N ILE A 214 13.05 -13.40 6.12
CA ILE A 214 13.40 -13.37 7.54
C ILE A 214 13.60 -14.79 8.09
N TYR A 215 12.69 -15.71 7.78
CA TYR A 215 12.73 -17.08 8.30
C TYR A 215 13.95 -17.88 7.78
N VAL A 216 14.22 -17.83 6.47
CA VAL A 216 15.30 -18.59 5.83
C VAL A 216 16.69 -18.21 6.36
N ASN A 217 16.88 -16.96 6.78
CA ASN A 217 18.16 -16.49 7.31
C ASN A 217 18.52 -17.04 8.71
N LYS A 218 17.62 -17.81 9.35
CA LYS A 218 17.86 -18.49 10.65
C LYS A 218 18.46 -17.61 11.74
N MET A 219 18.18 -16.31 11.73
CA MET A 219 18.65 -15.36 12.74
C MET A 219 18.13 -15.73 14.14
N PRO A 220 18.81 -15.32 15.23
CA PRO A 220 18.35 -15.56 16.59
C PRO A 220 16.88 -15.20 16.80
N ALA A 221 16.16 -15.99 17.61
CA ALA A 221 14.72 -15.83 17.84
C ALA A 221 14.28 -14.37 18.14
N PRO A 222 14.94 -13.61 19.05
CA PRO A 222 14.51 -12.24 19.31
C PRO A 222 14.67 -11.32 18.09
N VAL A 223 15.74 -11.51 17.29
CA VAL A 223 15.99 -10.72 16.08
C VAL A 223 14.94 -11.03 15.02
N SER A 224 14.67 -12.31 14.76
CA SER A 224 13.64 -12.73 13.80
C SER A 224 12.24 -12.29 14.22
N ALA A 225 11.91 -12.35 15.51
CA ALA A 225 10.62 -11.88 16.03
C ALA A 225 10.44 -10.37 15.84
N VAL A 226 11.47 -9.57 16.15
CA VAL A 226 11.43 -8.11 15.94
C VAL A 226 11.29 -7.76 14.46
N LEU A 227 12.07 -8.40 13.58
CA LEU A 227 12.00 -8.13 12.14
C LEU A 227 10.67 -8.56 11.53
N ALA A 228 10.17 -9.76 11.89
CA ALA A 228 8.89 -10.26 11.40
C ALA A 228 7.72 -9.40 11.91
N GLY A 229 7.75 -9.02 13.19
CA GLY A 229 6.77 -8.12 13.78
C GLY A 229 6.78 -6.74 13.14
N LEU A 230 7.95 -6.14 12.93
CA LEU A 230 8.09 -4.84 12.28
C LEU A 230 7.56 -4.88 10.84
N ALA A 231 7.98 -5.85 10.04
CA ALA A 231 7.53 -6.00 8.66
C ALA A 231 6.00 -6.22 8.58
N ALA A 232 5.48 -7.09 9.45
CA ALA A 232 4.04 -7.35 9.54
C ALA A 232 3.25 -6.12 10.01
N THR A 233 3.74 -5.36 11.01
CA THR A 233 3.09 -4.11 11.44
C THR A 233 3.05 -3.08 10.32
N LEU A 234 4.16 -2.87 9.61
CA LEU A 234 4.20 -1.92 8.50
C LEU A 234 3.21 -2.32 7.40
N LEU A 235 3.25 -3.59 6.95
CA LEU A 235 2.35 -4.07 5.90
C LEU A 235 0.88 -4.12 6.35
N ALA A 236 0.61 -4.40 7.63
CA ALA A 236 -0.74 -4.31 8.19
C ALA A 236 -1.24 -2.86 8.24
N LEU A 237 -0.36 -1.89 8.55
CA LEU A 237 -0.72 -0.48 8.53
C LEU A 237 -1.15 -0.04 7.13
N GLU A 238 -0.41 -0.44 6.10
CA GLU A 238 -0.82 -0.19 4.70
C GLU A 238 -2.13 -0.90 4.36
N ALA A 239 -2.29 -2.17 4.73
CA ALA A 239 -3.52 -2.93 4.47
C ALA A 239 -4.76 -2.33 5.16
N LEU A 240 -4.56 -1.61 6.26
CA LEU A 240 -5.61 -0.95 7.04
C LEU A 240 -5.80 0.52 6.65
N GLU A 241 -4.95 1.09 5.78
CA GLU A 241 -5.05 2.51 5.40
C GLU A 241 -6.43 2.85 4.82
N ARG A 242 -7.10 1.91 4.16
CA ARG A 242 -8.42 2.14 3.55
C ARG A 242 -9.59 1.82 4.47
N ALA A 243 -9.32 1.23 5.63
CA ALA A 243 -10.35 0.91 6.59
C ALA A 243 -10.90 2.22 7.21
N PRO A 244 -12.22 2.34 7.44
CA PRO A 244 -12.83 3.53 8.03
C PRO A 244 -12.56 3.60 9.54
N VAL A 245 -11.30 3.78 9.92
CA VAL A 245 -10.81 3.76 11.30
C VAL A 245 -9.92 4.96 11.53
N ASP A 246 -10.05 5.56 12.71
CA ASP A 246 -9.15 6.62 13.17
C ASP A 246 -7.69 6.13 13.13
N GLU A 247 -6.78 7.00 12.68
CA GLU A 247 -5.37 6.66 12.44
C GLU A 247 -4.70 6.01 13.65
N ALA A 248 -4.93 6.56 14.85
CA ALA A 248 -4.39 6.02 16.10
C ALA A 248 -4.86 4.58 16.37
N ARG A 249 -6.12 4.28 16.05
CA ARG A 249 -6.69 2.94 16.24
C ARG A 249 -6.24 1.99 15.13
N GLY A 250 -6.08 2.47 13.90
CA GLY A 250 -5.43 1.73 12.82
C GLY A 250 -4.00 1.30 13.17
N LEU A 251 -3.21 2.21 13.76
CA LEU A 251 -1.87 1.91 14.25
C LEU A 251 -1.87 0.84 15.35
N VAL A 252 -2.78 0.93 16.33
CA VAL A 252 -2.93 -0.09 17.38
C VAL A 252 -3.25 -1.46 16.76
N PHE A 253 -4.17 -1.52 15.79
CA PHE A 253 -4.49 -2.76 15.10
C PHE A 253 -3.31 -3.33 14.29
N ALA A 254 -2.55 -2.48 13.60
CA ALA A 254 -1.34 -2.89 12.89
C ALA A 254 -0.25 -3.42 13.83
N LEU A 255 -0.08 -2.79 15.01
CA LEU A 255 0.82 -3.27 16.06
C LEU A 255 0.37 -4.62 16.62
N LEU A 256 -0.93 -4.83 16.82
CA LEU A 256 -1.48 -6.12 17.24
C LEU A 256 -1.21 -7.21 16.20
N ALA A 257 -1.45 -6.94 14.92
CA ALA A 257 -1.18 -7.89 13.83
C ALA A 257 0.31 -8.27 13.79
N GLY A 258 1.22 -7.29 13.84
CA GLY A 258 2.66 -7.57 13.87
C GLY A 258 3.11 -8.28 15.15
N GLY A 259 2.53 -7.93 16.31
CA GLY A 259 2.75 -8.63 17.57
C GLY A 259 2.36 -10.10 17.51
N THR A 260 1.23 -10.42 16.86
CA THR A 260 0.80 -11.81 16.62
C THR A 260 1.81 -12.58 15.76
N VAL A 261 2.30 -11.98 14.68
CA VAL A 261 3.33 -12.60 13.82
C VAL A 261 4.64 -12.78 14.57
N ALA A 262 5.09 -11.78 15.34
CA ALA A 262 6.30 -11.85 16.16
C ALA A 262 6.22 -12.97 17.20
N ALA A 263 5.07 -13.12 17.88
CA ALA A 263 4.85 -14.18 18.84
C ALA A 263 4.89 -15.58 18.20
N ALA A 264 4.45 -15.71 16.94
CA ALA A 264 4.47 -16.97 16.20
C ALA A 264 5.88 -17.45 15.79
N VAL A 265 6.89 -16.56 15.78
CA VAL A 265 8.27 -16.93 15.42
C VAL A 265 8.87 -17.94 16.40
N THR A 266 8.59 -17.82 17.70
CA THR A 266 9.14 -18.72 18.73
C THR A 266 8.65 -20.16 18.60
N PRO A 267 7.33 -20.46 18.58
CA PRO A 267 6.86 -21.83 18.43
C PRO A 267 7.27 -22.44 17.08
N LEU A 268 7.36 -21.62 16.03
CA LEU A 268 7.80 -22.08 14.71
C LEU A 268 9.25 -22.58 14.68
N ARG A 269 10.09 -22.18 15.64
CA ARG A 269 11.45 -22.72 15.78
C ARG A 269 11.50 -24.09 16.43
N TRP A 270 10.48 -24.44 17.22
CA TRP A 270 10.33 -25.81 17.75
C TRP A 270 9.77 -26.76 16.69
N TRP A 271 9.11 -26.22 15.67
CA TRP A 271 8.65 -26.98 14.53
C TRP A 271 9.77 -27.11 13.49
N LEU A 272 10.18 -28.34 13.19
CA LEU A 272 11.28 -28.67 12.29
C LEU A 272 10.91 -28.42 10.81
N THR A 273 10.59 -27.18 10.45
CA THR A 273 10.15 -26.82 9.09
C THR A 273 11.32 -26.32 8.23
N TYR A 274 11.27 -26.62 6.93
CA TYR A 274 12.24 -26.15 5.95
C TYR A 274 11.88 -24.74 5.46
N GLY A 275 12.89 -24.00 4.98
CA GLY A 275 12.89 -22.54 4.82
C GLY A 275 11.60 -21.89 4.29
N LEU A 276 11.07 -22.33 3.14
CA LEU A 276 9.87 -21.73 2.55
C LEU A 276 8.59 -21.99 3.36
N ILE A 277 8.50 -23.15 4.01
CA ILE A 277 7.32 -23.57 4.77
C ILE A 277 7.18 -22.71 6.02
N GLY A 278 8.29 -22.42 6.71
CA GLY A 278 8.25 -21.51 7.86
C GLY A 278 7.81 -20.10 7.48
N GLY A 279 8.29 -19.57 6.34
CA GLY A 279 7.80 -18.31 5.78
C GLY A 279 6.30 -18.34 5.49
N ALA A 280 5.80 -19.42 4.88
CA ALA A 280 4.39 -19.63 4.60
C ALA A 280 3.53 -19.67 5.87
N VAL A 281 4.01 -20.33 6.94
CA VAL A 281 3.31 -20.36 8.23
C VAL A 281 3.18 -18.96 8.83
N LEU A 282 4.26 -18.18 8.84
CA LEU A 282 4.22 -16.78 9.31
C LEU A 282 3.26 -15.94 8.46
N PHE A 283 3.24 -16.15 7.15
CA PHE A 283 2.31 -15.48 6.25
C PHE A 283 0.84 -15.83 6.55
N VAL A 284 0.52 -17.11 6.82
CA VAL A 284 -0.84 -17.52 7.20
C VAL A 284 -1.27 -16.83 8.50
N VAL A 285 -0.35 -16.71 9.48
CA VAL A 285 -0.62 -15.96 10.72
C VAL A 285 -0.89 -14.48 10.43
N PHE A 286 -0.07 -13.85 9.58
CA PHE A 286 -0.27 -12.47 9.14
C PHE A 286 -1.62 -12.27 8.45
N TYR A 287 -1.93 -13.11 7.45
CA TYR A 287 -3.18 -13.09 6.70
C TYR A 287 -4.39 -13.22 7.62
N CYS A 288 -4.35 -14.17 8.56
CA CYS A 288 -5.41 -14.36 9.54
C CYS A 288 -5.58 -13.13 10.44
N ALA A 289 -4.49 -12.58 10.98
CA ALA A 289 -4.53 -11.41 11.85
C ALA A 289 -5.13 -10.18 11.13
N VAL A 290 -4.64 -9.87 9.93
CA VAL A 290 -5.15 -8.74 9.13
C VAL A 290 -6.61 -8.96 8.72
N GLY A 291 -6.98 -10.14 8.24
CA GLY A 291 -8.35 -10.45 7.82
C GLY A 291 -9.37 -10.39 8.96
N VAL A 292 -9.01 -10.88 10.15
CA VAL A 292 -9.84 -10.78 11.37
C VAL A 292 -10.04 -9.32 11.77
N ILE A 293 -8.98 -8.51 11.73
CA ILE A 293 -9.05 -7.08 12.06
C ILE A 293 -9.93 -6.34 11.04
N GLN A 294 -9.68 -6.51 9.74
CA GLN A 294 -10.46 -5.87 8.67
C GLN A 294 -11.96 -6.21 8.80
N THR A 295 -12.29 -7.48 9.01
CA THR A 295 -13.68 -7.92 9.19
C THR A 295 -14.32 -7.33 10.45
N GLY A 296 -13.57 -7.28 11.55
CA GLY A 296 -14.02 -6.67 12.80
C GLY A 296 -14.33 -5.18 12.64
N ILE A 297 -13.54 -4.47 11.83
CA ILE A 297 -13.75 -3.06 11.51
C ILE A 297 -14.99 -2.87 10.62
N GLU A 298 -15.08 -3.60 9.51
CA GLU A 298 -16.13 -3.40 8.50
C GLU A 298 -17.52 -3.72 9.04
N ARG A 299 -17.65 -4.78 9.85
CA ARG A 299 -18.96 -5.32 10.24
C ARG A 299 -19.46 -4.89 11.60
N ARG A 300 -18.64 -4.19 12.40
CA ARG A 300 -18.92 -3.80 13.80
C ARG A 300 -19.40 -4.96 14.69
N GLY A 301 -19.07 -6.21 14.33
CA GLY A 301 -19.45 -7.42 15.06
C GLY A 301 -19.01 -8.70 14.33
N PHE A 302 -18.72 -9.77 15.09
CA PHE A 302 -18.30 -11.07 14.54
C PHE A 302 -19.52 -11.96 14.31
N ARG A 303 -19.79 -12.33 13.06
CA ARG A 303 -20.74 -13.42 12.78
C ARG A 303 -20.02 -14.76 12.90
N PRO A 304 -20.71 -15.83 13.32
CA PRO A 304 -20.09 -17.16 13.41
C PRO A 304 -19.55 -17.66 12.07
N ARG A 305 -20.14 -17.22 10.94
CA ARG A 305 -19.63 -17.48 9.59
C ARG A 305 -18.24 -16.89 9.35
N ASP A 306 -17.97 -15.71 9.88
CA ASP A 306 -16.68 -15.04 9.74
C ASP A 306 -15.62 -15.83 10.54
N GLY A 307 -15.99 -16.36 11.71
CA GLY A 307 -15.14 -17.29 12.46
C GLY A 307 -14.80 -18.57 11.69
N ILE A 308 -15.71 -19.05 10.82
CA ILE A 308 -15.43 -20.18 9.93
C ILE A 308 -14.50 -19.75 8.79
N GLU A 309 -14.73 -18.62 8.14
CA GLU A 309 -13.89 -18.19 7.01
C GLU A 309 -12.45 -17.88 7.46
N TYR A 310 -12.29 -17.13 8.55
CA TYR A 310 -10.99 -16.75 9.09
C TYR A 310 -10.38 -17.78 10.05
N GLY A 311 -11.16 -18.76 10.53
CA GLY A 311 -10.63 -19.90 11.29
C GLY A 311 -10.26 -21.07 10.38
N LEU A 312 -11.17 -21.46 9.50
CA LEU A 312 -11.06 -22.68 8.68
C LEU A 312 -10.09 -22.52 7.52
N VAL A 313 -10.02 -21.35 6.85
CA VAL A 313 -9.07 -21.15 5.74
C VAL A 313 -7.62 -21.17 6.25
N PRO A 314 -7.25 -20.42 7.31
CA PRO A 314 -5.91 -20.51 7.88
C PRO A 314 -5.63 -21.88 8.47
N LEU A 315 -6.60 -22.53 9.14
CA LEU A 315 -6.45 -23.90 9.65
C LEU A 315 -6.16 -24.89 8.52
N ALA A 316 -6.92 -24.84 7.42
CA ALA A 316 -6.71 -25.71 6.27
C ALA A 316 -5.34 -25.46 5.62
N ALA A 317 -4.94 -24.19 5.45
CA ALA A 317 -3.61 -23.84 4.99
C ALA A 317 -2.53 -24.38 5.93
N PHE A 318 -2.72 -24.27 7.25
CA PHE A 318 -1.79 -24.77 8.26
C PHE A 318 -1.67 -26.30 8.20
N ILE A 319 -2.77 -27.02 8.01
CA ILE A 319 -2.79 -28.48 7.86
C ILE A 319 -2.03 -28.87 6.59
N VAL A 320 -2.28 -28.21 5.46
CA VAL A 320 -1.56 -28.47 4.20
C VAL A 320 -0.07 -28.22 4.37
N LEU A 321 0.32 -27.12 5.02
CA LEU A 321 1.71 -26.81 5.31
C LEU A 321 2.34 -27.83 6.28
N ALA A 322 1.57 -28.32 7.25
CA ALA A 322 2.02 -29.33 8.19
C ALA A 322 2.29 -30.68 7.54
N ILE A 323 1.48 -31.05 6.53
CA ILE A 323 1.68 -32.28 5.74
C ILE A 323 2.87 -32.13 4.78
N ALA A 324 3.11 -30.93 4.28
CA ALA A 324 4.18 -30.64 3.33
C ALA A 324 5.57 -30.48 4.00
N ALA A 325 5.62 -30.29 5.31
CA ALA A 325 6.83 -30.10 6.12
C ALA A 325 7.60 -31.40 6.39
#